data_AF-A0A9D5ET91-F1
#
_entry.id   AF-A0A9D5ET91-F1
#
_cell.length_a   1.000
_cell.length_b   1.000
_cell.length_c   1.000
_cell.angle_alpha   90.00
_cell.angle_beta   90.00
_cell.angle_gamma   90.00
#
_symmetry.space_group_name_H-M   'P 1'
#
loop_
_entity.id
_entity.type
_entity.pdbx_description
1 polymer ?
#
loop_
_entity_poly.entity_id
_entity_poly.type
_entity_poly.pdbx_seq_one_letter_code
_entity_poly.pdbx_strand_id
1 'polypeptide(L)'
;MNCQTVQNKILTLPDPRHVPAALRAHVEGCGACRVWAELAGRLENLIQRLPTPAAPSNKKAALIAKLRHEPASIELAAERPHAFREFLRHNASLVGGLAAAVLVAVGAWAMLGKNTKQDVEFATPKDPFLEKMVQRDVALAKANGPAQKLQVLGGLADDLSAEARGLARLANQDELKDVARWYDRVVTDGLVRQAEAMNVNAMTPAERKAQLTELARKLGATADEVKKAAGEVPPDAKPILERIVDTARFGQKKLQDMAG
;
A
#
# COMPACT_ATOMS: atom_id res chain seq x y z
N MET A 1 0.66 -18.18 24.65
CA MET A 1 0.79 -17.41 23.39
C MET A 1 -0.07 -18.06 22.34
N ASN A 2 -0.69 -17.28 21.46
CA ASN A 2 -1.37 -17.81 20.28
C ASN A 2 -0.35 -18.12 19.16
N CYS A 3 -0.75 -18.95 18.19
CA CYS A 3 0.13 -19.38 17.10
C CYS A 3 0.66 -18.20 16.29
N GLN A 4 -0.19 -17.21 15.98
CA GLN A 4 0.19 -16.03 15.19
C GLN A 4 1.35 -15.26 15.82
N THR A 5 1.29 -15.05 17.14
CA THR A 5 2.33 -14.33 17.88
C THR A 5 3.66 -15.08 17.82
N VAL A 6 3.62 -16.42 17.93
CA VAL A 6 4.84 -17.25 17.87
C VAL A 6 5.43 -17.25 16.47
N GLN A 7 4.60 -17.39 15.43
CA GLN A 7 5.02 -17.34 14.04
C GLN A 7 5.68 -16.01 13.68
N ASN A 8 5.06 -14.88 14.05
CA ASN A 8 5.64 -13.56 13.84
C ASN A 8 6.98 -13.41 14.59
N LYS A 9 7.06 -13.88 15.84
CA LYS A 9 8.32 -13.85 16.60
C LYS A 9 9.43 -14.67 15.95
N ILE A 10 9.13 -15.86 15.40
CA ILE A 10 10.10 -16.69 14.67
C ILE A 10 10.66 -15.94 13.46
N LEU A 11 9.82 -15.24 12.69
CA LEU A 11 10.25 -14.46 11.52
C LEU A 11 11.14 -13.26 11.87
N THR A 12 11.04 -12.74 13.10
CA THR A 12 11.86 -11.61 13.57
C THR A 12 13.19 -12.03 14.18
N LEU A 13 13.47 -13.33 14.29
CA LEU A 13 14.74 -13.82 14.81
C LEU A 13 15.87 -13.54 13.82
N PRO A 14 17.06 -13.11 14.29
CA PRO A 14 18.25 -13.01 13.43
C PRO A 14 18.63 -14.33 12.76
N ASP A 15 18.32 -15.45 13.42
CA ASP A 15 18.45 -16.79 12.86
C ASP A 15 17.24 -17.64 13.26
N PRO A 16 16.28 -17.90 12.35
CA PRO A 16 15.08 -18.69 12.65
C PRO A 16 15.39 -20.16 12.95
N ARG A 17 16.60 -20.64 12.68
CA ARG A 17 17.05 -22.00 13.06
C ARG A 17 17.26 -22.14 14.57
N HIS A 18 17.44 -21.03 15.28
CA HIS A 18 17.70 -21.00 16.72
C HIS A 18 16.50 -20.43 17.49
N VAL A 19 15.46 -21.25 17.68
CA VAL A 19 14.24 -20.84 18.41
C VAL A 19 14.57 -20.65 19.92
N PRO A 20 14.36 -19.45 20.49
CA PRO A 20 14.60 -19.18 21.91
C PRO A 20 13.74 -20.03 22.84
N ALA A 21 14.22 -20.30 24.05
CA ALA A 21 13.51 -21.13 25.04
C ALA A 21 12.06 -20.65 25.30
N ALA A 22 11.83 -19.33 25.31
CA ALA A 22 10.51 -18.72 25.49
C ALA A 22 9.49 -19.14 24.40
N LEU A 23 9.93 -19.43 23.17
CA LEU A 23 9.07 -19.89 22.07
C LEU A 23 9.06 -21.41 21.95
N ARG A 24 10.15 -22.07 22.36
CA ARG A 24 10.37 -23.51 22.18
C ARG A 24 9.27 -24.37 22.80
N ALA A 25 8.86 -24.05 24.03
CA ALA A 25 7.77 -24.78 24.71
C ALA A 25 6.47 -24.80 23.89
N HIS A 26 6.15 -23.71 23.19
CA HIS A 26 4.96 -23.65 22.33
C HIS A 26 5.18 -24.40 21.01
N VAL A 27 6.34 -24.23 20.37
CA VAL A 27 6.69 -24.91 19.11
C VAL A 27 6.70 -26.43 19.28
N GLU A 28 7.19 -26.93 20.42
CA GLU A 28 7.16 -28.36 20.75
C GLU A 28 5.73 -28.86 20.97
N GLY A 29 4.88 -28.07 21.65
CA GLY A 29 3.48 -28.42 21.91
C GLY A 29 2.51 -28.22 20.74
N CYS A 30 2.90 -27.50 19.68
CA CYS A 30 2.02 -27.14 18.56
C CYS A 30 2.60 -27.59 17.22
N GLY A 31 1.96 -28.57 16.57
CA GLY A 31 2.40 -29.12 15.28
C GLY A 31 2.49 -28.07 14.16
N ALA A 32 1.53 -27.14 14.08
CA ALA A 32 1.57 -26.06 13.09
C ALA A 32 2.78 -25.11 13.28
N CYS A 33 3.10 -24.75 14.53
CA CYS A 33 4.26 -23.90 14.82
C CYS A 33 5.59 -24.64 14.59
N ARG A 34 5.62 -25.97 14.74
CA ARG A 34 6.78 -26.79 14.41
C ARG A 34 7.09 -26.78 12.92
N VAL A 35 6.09 -27.06 12.08
CA VAL A 35 6.23 -27.01 10.61
C VAL A 35 6.66 -25.61 10.16
N TRP A 36 6.11 -24.56 10.78
CA TRP A 36 6.49 -23.19 10.50
C TRP A 36 7.96 -22.89 10.83
N ALA A 37 8.44 -23.31 12.01
CA ALA A 37 9.84 -23.12 12.41
C ALA A 37 10.81 -23.86 11.47
N GLU A 38 10.46 -25.09 11.07
CA GLU A 38 11.24 -25.86 10.08
C GLU A 38 11.28 -25.17 8.72
N LEU A 39 10.15 -24.64 8.24
CA LEU A 39 10.08 -23.91 6.99
C LEU A 39 10.94 -22.63 7.02
N ALA A 40 10.86 -21.86 8.11
CA ALA A 40 11.68 -20.66 8.28
C ALA A 40 13.18 -20.99 8.28
N GLY A 41 13.58 -22.06 8.99
CA GLY A 41 14.98 -22.54 8.97
C GLY A 41 15.43 -23.04 7.60
N ARG A 42 14.55 -23.68 6.83
CA ARG A 42 14.83 -24.11 5.45
C ARG A 42 15.04 -22.92 4.51
N LEU A 43 14.22 -21.88 4.62
CA LEU A 43 14.35 -20.67 3.82
C LEU A 43 15.69 -19.97 4.08
N GLU A 44 16.08 -19.83 5.35
CA GLU A 44 17.37 -19.24 5.74
C GLU A 44 18.56 -20.02 5.14
N ASN A 45 18.50 -21.36 5.17
CA ASN A 45 19.51 -22.20 4.53
C ASN A 45 19.56 -22.04 3.00
N LEU A 46 18.43 -21.78 2.34
CA LEU A 46 18.40 -21.50 0.90
C LEU A 46 19.01 -20.14 0.58
N ILE A 47 18.71 -19.11 1.38
CA ILE A 47 19.29 -17.77 1.24
C ILE A 47 20.81 -17.82 1.37
N GLN A 48 21.34 -18.56 2.35
CA GLN A 48 22.79 -18.73 2.55
C GLN A 48 23.49 -19.46 1.39
N ARG A 49 22.73 -20.22 0.58
CA ARG A 49 23.25 -20.91 -0.61
C ARG A 49 23.12 -20.10 -1.90
N LEU A 50 22.46 -18.94 -1.86
CA LEU A 50 22.39 -18.08 -3.03
C LEU A 50 23.80 -17.61 -3.38
N PRO A 51 24.24 -17.76 -4.65
CA PRO A 51 25.55 -17.29 -5.06
C PRO A 51 25.63 -15.79 -4.82
N THR A 52 26.60 -15.37 -4.00
CA THR A 52 26.88 -13.95 -3.87
C THR A 52 27.42 -13.46 -5.21
N PRO A 53 26.80 -12.44 -5.84
CA PRO A 53 27.32 -11.92 -7.09
C PRO A 53 28.77 -11.49 -6.89
N ALA A 54 29.64 -11.88 -7.83
CA ALA A 54 31.04 -11.53 -7.75
C ALA A 54 31.18 -10.02 -7.61
N ALA A 55 31.86 -9.56 -6.56
CA ALA A 55 32.13 -8.15 -6.38
C ALA A 55 32.98 -7.67 -7.57
N PRO A 56 32.67 -6.52 -8.18
CA PRO A 56 33.50 -5.97 -9.25
C PRO A 56 34.91 -5.72 -8.69
N SER A 57 35.94 -6.21 -9.39
CA SER A 57 37.34 -6.25 -8.92
C SER A 57 37.89 -4.89 -8.48
N ASN A 58 37.37 -3.79 -9.02
CA ASN A 58 37.78 -2.42 -8.71
C ASN A 58 36.93 -1.73 -7.62
N LYS A 59 35.73 -2.23 -7.29
CA LYS A 59 34.81 -1.53 -6.37
C LYS A 59 35.23 -1.64 -4.91
N LYS A 60 35.83 -2.77 -4.49
CA LYS A 60 36.35 -2.91 -3.12
C LYS A 60 37.50 -1.94 -2.85
N ALA A 61 38.45 -1.83 -3.78
CA ALA A 61 39.57 -0.88 -3.67
C ALA A 61 39.06 0.57 -3.66
N ALA A 62 38.11 0.92 -4.54
CA ALA A 62 37.50 2.24 -4.58
C ALA A 62 36.75 2.59 -3.27
N LEU A 63 36.02 1.65 -2.69
CA LEU A 63 35.33 1.85 -1.41
C LEU A 63 36.32 2.06 -0.26
N ILE A 64 37.40 1.26 -0.18
CA ILE A 64 38.44 1.42 0.84
C ILE A 64 39.14 2.78 0.69
N ALA A 65 39.43 3.20 -0.55
CA ALA A 65 39.99 4.52 -0.82
C ALA A 65 39.05 5.64 -0.34
N LYS A 66 37.75 5.51 -0.63
CA LYS A 66 36.72 6.47 -0.18
C LYS A 66 36.64 6.56 1.34
N LEU A 67 36.58 5.43 2.05
CA LEU A 67 36.53 5.37 3.52
C LEU A 67 37.81 5.90 4.20
N ARG A 68 38.95 5.90 3.52
CA ARG A 68 40.20 6.47 4.04
C ARG A 68 40.28 7.99 3.89
N HIS A 69 39.47 8.58 3.03
CA HIS A 69 39.56 10.01 2.69
C HIS A 69 38.33 10.80 3.13
N GLU A 70 37.18 10.16 3.27
CA GLU A 70 36.00 10.71 3.93
C GLU A 70 35.87 10.10 5.32
N PRO A 71 36.00 10.89 6.42
CA PRO A 71 35.54 10.41 7.72
C PRO A 71 34.06 10.06 7.58
N ALA A 72 33.65 8.92 8.14
CA ALA A 72 32.29 8.41 8.04
C ALA A 72 31.29 9.35 8.75
N SER A 73 30.93 10.46 8.11
CA SER A 73 29.74 11.22 8.41
C SER A 73 28.58 10.46 7.77
N ILE A 74 27.81 9.76 8.59
CA ILE A 74 26.49 9.27 8.19
C ILE A 74 25.60 10.50 8.05
N GLU A 75 25.73 11.18 6.91
CA GLU A 75 24.69 12.10 6.48
C GLU A 75 23.50 11.23 6.09
N LEU A 76 22.54 11.10 7.02
CA LEU A 76 21.19 10.69 6.66
C LEU A 76 20.71 11.69 5.61
N ALA A 77 20.78 11.28 4.34
CA ALA A 77 20.30 12.05 3.22
C ALA A 77 18.81 12.32 3.44
N ALA A 78 18.50 13.50 3.98
CA ALA A 78 17.16 14.06 3.93
C ALA A 78 16.83 14.24 2.45
N GLU A 79 15.99 13.35 1.91
CA GLU A 79 15.45 13.49 0.57
C GLU A 79 14.80 14.88 0.45
N ARG A 80 15.47 15.79 -0.26
CA ARG A 80 14.90 17.08 -0.63
C ARG A 80 14.08 16.87 -1.90
N PRO A 81 12.75 17.02 -1.86
CA PRO A 81 11.92 16.85 -3.04
C PRO A 81 11.93 18.14 -3.86
N HIS A 82 12.98 18.38 -4.65
CA HIS A 82 12.96 19.51 -5.59
C HIS A 82 13.63 19.18 -6.94
N ALA A 83 13.03 19.74 -8.00
CA ALA A 83 13.54 19.95 -9.35
C ALA A 83 13.18 18.96 -10.48
N PHE A 84 12.26 18.01 -10.31
CA PHE A 84 11.82 17.19 -11.47
C PHE A 84 11.02 18.00 -12.52
N ARG A 85 10.37 19.09 -12.09
CA ARG A 85 9.43 19.85 -12.94
C ARG A 85 10.11 20.84 -13.91
N GLU A 86 11.28 21.38 -13.57
CA GLU A 86 12.05 22.27 -14.46
C GLU A 86 12.86 21.49 -15.51
N PHE A 87 13.37 20.31 -15.14
CA PHE A 87 14.14 19.45 -16.04
C PHE A 87 13.30 18.93 -17.23
N LEU A 88 12.01 18.67 -17.00
CA LEU A 88 11.06 18.23 -18.03
C LEU A 88 10.76 19.33 -19.08
N ARG A 89 10.86 20.61 -18.71
CA ARG A 89 10.54 21.72 -19.62
C ARG A 89 11.67 22.01 -20.62
N HIS A 90 12.93 21.81 -20.22
CA HIS A 90 14.09 22.13 -21.07
C HIS A 90 14.51 20.98 -22.01
N ASN A 91 14.05 19.74 -21.77
CA ASN A 91 14.49 18.55 -22.51
C ASN A 91 13.38 17.86 -23.32
N ALA A 92 12.27 18.56 -23.60
CA ALA A 92 11.09 17.96 -24.25
C ALA A 92 11.38 17.30 -25.62
N SER A 93 12.37 17.80 -26.37
CA SER A 93 12.78 17.22 -27.67
C SER A 93 13.65 15.96 -27.54
N LEU A 94 14.38 15.79 -26.43
CA LEU A 94 15.19 14.60 -26.15
C LEU A 94 14.37 13.46 -25.51
N VAL A 95 13.29 13.80 -24.78
CA VAL A 95 12.41 12.81 -24.14
C VAL A 95 11.55 12.05 -25.15
N GLY A 96 11.24 12.64 -26.31
CA GLY A 96 10.49 11.97 -27.39
C GLY A 96 11.20 10.73 -27.95
N GLY A 97 12.54 10.76 -28.07
CA GLY A 97 13.33 9.62 -28.54
C GLY A 97 13.44 8.49 -27.51
N LEU A 98 13.41 8.83 -26.22
CA LEU A 98 13.62 7.87 -25.13
C LEU A 98 12.34 7.03 -24.86
N ALA A 99 11.16 7.62 -25.03
CA ALA A 99 9.88 6.90 -24.92
C ALA A 99 9.75 5.79 -25.97
N ALA A 100 10.19 6.05 -27.22
CA ALA A 100 10.18 5.04 -28.28
C ALA A 100 11.17 3.90 -28.00
N ALA A 101 12.36 4.20 -27.48
CA ALA A 101 13.36 3.19 -27.12
C ALA A 101 12.89 2.29 -25.97
N VAL A 102 12.17 2.83 -24.98
CA VAL A 102 11.58 2.04 -23.88
C VAL A 102 10.47 1.12 -24.40
N LEU A 103 9.60 1.59 -25.30
CA LEU A 103 8.55 0.75 -25.90
C LEU A 103 9.13 -0.38 -26.75
N VAL A 104 10.21 -0.13 -27.50
CA VAL A 104 10.90 -1.17 -28.28
C VAL A 104 11.60 -2.18 -27.36
N ALA A 105 12.25 -1.72 -26.29
CA ALA A 105 12.90 -2.61 -25.32
C ALA A 105 11.89 -3.50 -24.57
N VAL A 106 10.75 -2.93 -24.14
CA VAL A 106 9.66 -3.69 -23.48
C VAL A 106 9.00 -4.67 -24.47
N GLY A 107 8.76 -4.25 -25.72
CA GLY A 107 8.23 -5.12 -26.77
C GLY A 107 9.17 -6.28 -27.12
N ALA A 108 10.48 -6.01 -27.20
CA ALA A 108 11.49 -7.04 -27.44
C ALA A 108 11.61 -8.04 -26.28
N TRP A 109 11.56 -7.57 -25.02
CA TRP A 109 11.58 -8.45 -23.86
C TRP A 109 10.31 -9.32 -23.78
N ALA A 110 9.14 -8.76 -24.09
CA ALA A 110 7.89 -9.52 -24.13
C ALA A 110 7.89 -10.64 -25.19
N MET A 111 8.62 -10.47 -26.30
CA MET A 111 8.76 -11.51 -27.33
C MET A 111 9.87 -12.54 -27.03
N LEU A 112 11.02 -12.13 -26.48
CA LEU A 112 12.14 -13.05 -26.23
C LEU A 112 12.09 -13.76 -24.86
N GLY A 113 11.21 -13.33 -23.94
CA GLY A 113 11.11 -13.83 -22.57
C GLY A 113 10.33 -15.14 -22.37
N LYS A 114 9.96 -15.89 -23.43
CA LYS A 114 9.29 -17.19 -23.30
C LYS A 114 10.28 -18.33 -22.99
N ASN A 115 10.97 -18.22 -21.86
CA ASN A 115 11.55 -19.39 -21.21
C ASN A 115 10.64 -19.72 -20.02
N THR A 116 9.66 -20.59 -20.28
CA THR A 116 8.77 -21.21 -19.29
C THR A 116 9.59 -22.08 -18.34
N LYS A 117 10.22 -21.43 -17.36
CA LYS A 117 10.47 -22.09 -16.08
C LYS A 117 9.10 -22.18 -15.41
N GLN A 118 8.66 -23.39 -15.10
CA GLN A 118 7.50 -23.60 -14.22
C GLN A 118 7.80 -22.90 -12.90
N ASP A 119 7.26 -21.70 -12.73
CA ASP A 119 7.15 -21.09 -11.43
C ASP A 119 6.30 -22.05 -10.59
N VAL A 120 6.94 -22.63 -9.58
CA VAL A 120 6.22 -23.32 -8.51
C VAL A 120 5.44 -22.23 -7.80
N GLU A 121 4.18 -22.08 -8.21
CA GLU A 121 3.24 -21.12 -7.66
C GLU A 121 2.94 -21.54 -6.22
N PHE A 122 3.78 -21.09 -5.29
CA PHE A 122 3.40 -21.09 -3.89
C PHE A 122 2.22 -20.12 -3.80
N ALA A 123 1.02 -20.68 -3.64
CA ALA A 123 -0.19 -19.94 -3.37
C ALA A 123 -0.05 -19.23 -2.01
N THR A 124 0.66 -18.10 -2.03
CA THR A 124 0.70 -17.16 -0.92
C THR A 124 -0.76 -16.85 -0.59
N PRO A 125 -1.21 -17.00 0.67
CA PRO A 125 -2.55 -16.63 1.06
C PRO A 125 -2.84 -15.22 0.54
N LYS A 126 -3.76 -15.11 -0.42
CA LYS A 126 -4.09 -13.83 -1.04
C LYS A 126 -4.81 -13.02 0.03
N ASP A 127 -4.21 -11.90 0.41
CA ASP A 127 -4.86 -10.95 1.28
C ASP A 127 -6.10 -10.39 0.56
N PRO A 128 -7.32 -10.61 1.10
CA PRO A 128 -8.55 -10.22 0.43
C PRO A 128 -8.70 -8.70 0.30
N PHE A 129 -8.06 -7.91 1.15
CA PHE A 129 -8.05 -6.45 1.06
C PHE A 129 -7.15 -5.99 -0.08
N LEU A 130 -5.94 -6.56 -0.21
CA LEU A 130 -5.05 -6.26 -1.35
C LEU A 130 -5.70 -6.61 -2.69
N GLU A 131 -6.41 -7.73 -2.76
CA GLU A 131 -7.14 -8.10 -3.98
C GLU A 131 -8.19 -7.04 -4.36
N LYS A 132 -8.97 -6.56 -3.39
CA LYS A 132 -9.93 -5.47 -3.61
C LYS A 132 -9.24 -4.18 -4.03
N MET A 133 -8.11 -3.82 -3.40
CA MET A 133 -7.34 -2.62 -3.77
C MET A 133 -6.88 -2.66 -5.22
N VAL A 134 -6.34 -3.81 -5.66
CA VAL A 134 -5.92 -4.02 -7.06
C VAL A 134 -7.13 -3.94 -8.00
N GLN A 135 -8.26 -4.56 -7.64
CA GLN A 135 -9.48 -4.49 -8.44
C GLN A 135 -10.01 -3.05 -8.56
N ARG A 136 -9.95 -2.25 -7.49
CA ARG A 136 -10.35 -0.83 -7.49
C ARG A 136 -9.43 0.00 -8.37
N ASP A 137 -8.12 -0.22 -8.32
CA ASP A 137 -7.15 0.48 -9.17
C ASP A 137 -7.39 0.18 -10.66
N VAL A 138 -7.59 -1.10 -10.99
CA VAL A 138 -7.94 -1.53 -12.35
C VAL A 138 -9.27 -0.92 -12.80
N ALA A 139 -10.29 -0.87 -11.92
CA ALA A 139 -11.57 -0.24 -12.22
C ALA A 139 -11.44 1.27 -12.41
N LEU A 140 -10.58 1.94 -11.63
CA LEU A 140 -10.33 3.37 -11.73
C LEU A 140 -9.62 3.71 -13.05
N ALA A 141 -8.65 2.89 -13.46
CA ALA A 141 -7.97 3.01 -14.74
C ALA A 141 -8.91 2.80 -15.94
N LYS A 142 -9.89 1.90 -15.81
CA LYS A 142 -10.91 1.63 -16.84
C LYS A 142 -12.06 2.63 -16.87
N ALA A 143 -12.22 3.46 -15.84
CA ALA A 143 -13.34 4.40 -15.74
C ALA A 143 -13.17 5.56 -16.74
N ASN A 144 -14.06 5.61 -17.74
CA ASN A 144 -13.97 6.56 -18.86
C ASN A 144 -14.68 7.89 -18.60
N GLY A 145 -15.23 8.10 -17.41
CA GLY A 145 -15.97 9.32 -17.08
C GLY A 145 -15.87 9.70 -15.60
N PRO A 146 -16.12 10.98 -15.29
CA PRO A 146 -15.99 11.47 -13.92
C PRO A 146 -17.00 10.81 -12.97
N ALA A 147 -18.21 10.52 -13.44
CA ALA A 147 -19.22 9.78 -12.67
C ALA A 147 -18.72 8.38 -12.27
N GLN A 148 -18.17 7.62 -13.21
CA GLN A 148 -17.64 6.29 -12.95
C GLN A 148 -16.45 6.34 -11.99
N LYS A 149 -15.54 7.30 -12.17
CA LYS A 149 -14.40 7.51 -11.27
C LYS A 149 -14.85 7.80 -9.84
N LEU A 150 -15.85 8.67 -9.66
CA LEU A 150 -16.42 8.94 -8.33
C LEU A 150 -17.03 7.68 -7.68
N GLN A 151 -17.73 6.85 -8.46
CA GLN A 151 -18.30 5.61 -7.94
C GLN A 151 -17.20 4.63 -7.49
N VAL A 152 -16.13 4.49 -8.28
CA VAL A 152 -14.99 3.62 -7.93
C VAL A 152 -14.27 4.14 -6.69
N LEU A 153 -14.01 5.45 -6.61
CA LEU A 153 -13.39 6.09 -5.45
C LEU A 153 -14.27 5.96 -4.19
N GLY A 154 -15.59 6.03 -4.33
CA GLY A 154 -16.52 5.80 -3.23
C GLY A 154 -16.42 4.38 -2.70
N GLY A 155 -16.37 3.39 -3.59
CA GLY A 155 -16.14 2.00 -3.21
C GLY A 155 -14.77 1.76 -2.57
N LEU A 156 -13.72 2.45 -3.03
CA LEU A 156 -12.39 2.39 -2.42
C LEU A 156 -12.39 2.97 -0.99
N ALA A 157 -13.10 4.08 -0.75
CA ALA A 157 -13.28 4.63 0.58
C ALA A 157 -14.03 3.64 1.51
N ASP A 158 -15.09 2.99 0.99
CA ASP A 158 -15.83 1.97 1.74
C ASP A 158 -14.90 0.81 2.16
N ASP A 159 -14.10 0.29 1.22
CA ASP A 159 -13.15 -0.80 1.47
C ASP A 159 -12.07 -0.40 2.51
N LEU A 160 -11.50 0.79 2.41
CA LEU A 160 -10.53 1.33 3.39
C LEU A 160 -11.14 1.51 4.78
N SER A 161 -12.38 1.98 4.87
CA SER A 161 -13.07 2.16 6.16
C SER A 161 -13.40 0.82 6.83
N ALA A 162 -13.70 -0.22 6.04
CA ALA A 162 -13.92 -1.56 6.54
C ALA A 162 -12.62 -2.16 7.09
N GLU A 163 -11.52 -1.99 6.35
CA GLU A 163 -10.19 -2.46 6.77
C GLU A 163 -9.72 -1.76 8.05
N ALA A 164 -9.88 -0.43 8.14
CA ALA A 164 -9.54 0.33 9.35
C ALA A 164 -10.28 -0.19 10.59
N ARG A 165 -11.56 -0.54 10.47
CA ARG A 165 -12.33 -1.13 11.58
C ARG A 165 -11.83 -2.53 11.95
N GLY A 166 -11.41 -3.32 10.96
CA GLY A 166 -10.78 -4.62 11.18
C GLY A 166 -9.47 -4.50 11.95
N LEU A 167 -8.55 -3.66 11.45
CA LEU A 167 -7.23 -3.42 12.06
C LEU A 167 -7.33 -2.85 13.47
N ALA A 168 -8.29 -1.96 13.72
CA ALA A 168 -8.49 -1.37 15.05
C ALA A 168 -8.84 -2.41 16.13
N ARG A 169 -9.40 -3.57 15.75
CA ARG A 169 -9.66 -4.69 16.68
C ARG A 169 -8.44 -5.58 16.91
N LEU A 170 -7.50 -5.59 15.97
CA LEU A 170 -6.30 -6.43 16.01
C LEU A 170 -5.07 -5.73 16.62
N ALA A 171 -5.22 -4.47 17.03
CA ALA A 171 -4.23 -3.64 17.73
C ALA A 171 -2.95 -3.34 16.94
N ASN A 172 -2.99 -3.32 15.60
CA ASN A 172 -1.88 -2.80 14.79
C ASN A 172 -2.04 -1.30 14.50
N GLN A 173 -1.54 -0.46 15.40
CA GLN A 173 -1.71 0.99 15.29
C GLN A 173 -1.06 1.59 14.05
N ASP A 174 0.10 1.10 13.63
CA ASP A 174 0.85 1.72 12.55
C ASP A 174 0.20 1.43 11.19
N GLU A 175 -0.24 0.18 10.97
CA GLU A 175 -1.08 -0.15 9.81
C GLU A 175 -2.40 0.63 9.82
N LEU A 176 -3.04 0.76 10.98
CA LEU A 176 -4.27 1.55 11.11
C LEU A 176 -4.06 3.03 10.75
N LYS A 177 -2.93 3.64 11.13
CA LYS A 177 -2.57 5.02 10.74
C LYS A 177 -2.40 5.15 9.24
N ASP A 178 -1.79 4.17 8.59
CA ASP A 178 -1.56 4.19 7.15
C ASP A 178 -2.87 4.04 6.37
N VAL A 179 -3.75 3.12 6.78
CA VAL A 179 -5.09 2.99 6.21
C VAL A 179 -5.92 4.27 6.42
N ALA A 180 -5.88 4.88 7.61
CA ALA A 180 -6.56 6.15 7.86
C ALA A 180 -6.03 7.28 6.97
N ARG A 181 -4.71 7.33 6.72
CA ARG A 181 -4.09 8.31 5.80
C ARG A 181 -4.47 8.06 4.34
N TRP A 182 -4.65 6.81 3.92
CA TRP A 182 -5.17 6.49 2.60
C TRP A 182 -6.63 6.88 2.47
N TYR A 183 -7.45 6.60 3.47
CA TYR A 183 -8.85 7.01 3.51
C TYR A 183 -8.98 8.53 3.37
N ASP A 184 -8.19 9.29 4.13
CA ASP A 184 -8.10 10.75 4.06
C ASP A 184 -7.87 11.23 2.62
N ARG A 185 -6.80 10.75 1.98
CA ARG A 185 -6.45 11.12 0.60
C ARG A 185 -7.52 10.70 -0.42
N VAL A 186 -8.11 9.51 -0.28
CA VAL A 186 -9.17 9.06 -1.21
C VAL A 186 -10.40 9.95 -1.11
N VAL A 187 -10.78 10.38 0.09
CA VAL A 187 -11.93 11.27 0.28
C VAL A 187 -11.61 12.71 -0.15
N THR A 188 -10.51 13.30 0.33
CA THR A 188 -10.20 14.72 0.07
C THR A 188 -9.69 14.93 -1.35
N ASP A 189 -8.65 14.19 -1.74
CA ASP A 189 -7.92 14.42 -2.99
C ASP A 189 -8.53 13.64 -4.16
N GLY A 190 -9.24 12.55 -3.85
CA GLY A 190 -10.01 11.76 -4.81
C GLY A 190 -11.44 12.28 -4.95
N LEU A 191 -12.32 11.94 -4.02
CA LEU A 191 -13.76 12.16 -4.14
C LEU A 191 -14.14 13.64 -4.25
N VAL A 192 -13.74 14.47 -3.28
CA VAL A 192 -14.13 15.89 -3.25
C VAL A 192 -13.56 16.61 -4.47
N ARG A 193 -12.27 16.46 -4.73
CA ARG A 193 -11.61 17.10 -5.88
C ARG A 193 -12.19 16.66 -7.23
N GLN A 194 -12.53 15.39 -7.40
CA GLN A 194 -13.12 14.88 -8.63
C GLN A 194 -14.57 15.40 -8.81
N ALA A 195 -15.31 15.57 -7.72
CA ALA A 195 -16.66 16.15 -7.73
C ALA A 195 -16.65 17.67 -8.03
N GLU A 196 -15.61 18.39 -7.58
CA GLU A 196 -15.38 19.80 -7.92
C GLU A 196 -15.01 19.96 -9.41
N ALA A 197 -14.14 19.08 -9.92
CA ALA A 197 -13.69 19.10 -11.31
C ALA A 197 -14.74 18.57 -12.31
N MET A 198 -15.89 18.10 -11.84
CA MET A 198 -16.94 17.62 -12.72
C MET A 198 -17.56 18.76 -13.53
N ASN A 199 -17.25 18.76 -14.83
CA ASN A 199 -17.88 19.65 -15.79
C ASN A 199 -19.38 19.39 -15.88
N VAL A 200 -20.16 20.48 -15.87
CA VAL A 200 -21.63 20.47 -16.04
C VAL A 200 -22.06 19.87 -17.38
N ASN A 201 -21.15 19.79 -18.36
CA ASN A 201 -21.45 19.25 -19.68
C ASN A 201 -21.39 17.71 -19.77
N ALA A 202 -20.84 17.02 -18.76
CA ALA A 202 -20.70 15.56 -18.78
C ALA A 202 -21.92 14.79 -18.24
N MET A 203 -22.83 15.49 -17.55
CA MET A 203 -24.03 14.91 -16.94
C MET A 203 -25.09 15.99 -16.73
N THR A 204 -26.35 15.60 -16.67
CA THR A 204 -27.41 16.56 -16.34
C THR A 204 -27.27 17.05 -14.88
N PRO A 205 -27.73 18.26 -14.54
CA PRO A 205 -27.71 18.75 -13.16
C PRO A 205 -28.45 17.83 -12.18
N ALA A 206 -29.53 17.18 -12.63
CA ALA A 206 -30.30 16.23 -11.82
C ALA A 206 -29.50 14.95 -11.52
N GLU A 207 -28.83 14.37 -12.52
CA GLU A 207 -27.96 13.20 -12.32
C GLU A 207 -26.77 13.53 -11.42
N ARG A 208 -26.16 14.71 -11.60
CA ARG A 208 -25.09 15.20 -10.73
C ARG A 208 -25.55 15.25 -9.28
N LYS A 209 -26.68 15.92 -9.04
CA LYS A 209 -27.25 16.06 -7.70
C LYS A 209 -27.54 14.70 -7.08
N ALA A 210 -28.16 13.78 -7.83
CA ALA A 210 -28.46 12.44 -7.34
C ALA A 210 -27.18 11.67 -6.96
N GLN A 211 -26.15 11.71 -7.82
CA GLN A 211 -24.89 11.00 -7.57
C GLN A 211 -24.13 11.56 -6.36
N LEU A 212 -24.02 12.89 -6.25
CA LEU A 212 -23.34 13.53 -5.12
C LEU A 212 -24.09 13.30 -3.80
N THR A 213 -25.42 13.35 -3.82
CA THR A 213 -26.27 13.06 -2.65
C THR A 213 -26.08 11.63 -2.18
N GLU A 214 -26.03 10.66 -3.10
CA GLU A 214 -25.80 9.25 -2.76
C GLU A 214 -24.40 9.03 -2.16
N LEU A 215 -23.35 9.62 -2.73
CA LEU A 215 -22.00 9.52 -2.17
C LEU A 215 -21.90 10.18 -0.80
N ALA A 216 -22.55 11.35 -0.61
CA ALA A 216 -22.60 12.01 0.68
C ALA A 216 -23.32 11.15 1.73
N ARG A 217 -24.44 10.52 1.35
CA ARG A 217 -25.18 9.59 2.21
C ARG A 217 -24.29 8.41 2.63
N LYS A 218 -23.53 7.83 1.70
CA LYS A 218 -22.57 6.76 2.00
C LYS A 218 -21.49 7.20 2.98
N LEU A 219 -20.82 8.33 2.74
CA LEU A 219 -19.82 8.85 3.66
C LEU A 219 -20.40 9.15 5.06
N GLY A 220 -21.64 9.65 5.13
CA GLY A 220 -22.34 9.82 6.39
C GLY A 220 -22.55 8.49 7.15
N ALA A 221 -23.01 7.45 6.44
CA ALA A 221 -23.16 6.11 7.01
C ALA A 221 -21.81 5.52 7.46
N THR A 222 -20.75 5.68 6.67
CA THR A 222 -19.39 5.28 7.04
C THR A 222 -18.94 5.97 8.33
N ALA A 223 -19.17 7.28 8.46
CA ALA A 223 -18.83 8.03 9.67
C ALA A 223 -19.55 7.46 10.91
N ASP A 224 -20.83 7.12 10.77
CA ASP A 224 -21.62 6.53 11.86
C ASP A 224 -21.14 5.12 12.24
N GLU A 225 -20.81 4.28 11.26
CA GLU A 225 -20.26 2.95 11.49
C GLU A 225 -18.88 2.99 12.16
N VAL A 226 -18.00 3.86 11.70
CA VAL A 226 -16.65 4.01 12.27
C VAL A 226 -16.73 4.60 13.67
N LYS A 227 -17.61 5.58 13.92
CA LYS A 227 -17.85 6.13 15.25
C LYS A 227 -18.36 5.07 16.22
N LYS A 228 -19.27 4.20 15.78
CA LYS A 228 -19.72 3.06 16.59
C LYS A 228 -18.56 2.11 16.91
N ALA A 229 -17.75 1.76 15.90
CA ALA A 229 -16.58 0.90 16.09
C ALA A 229 -15.54 1.51 17.04
N ALA A 230 -15.36 2.83 17.03
CA ALA A 230 -14.47 3.54 17.96
C ALA A 230 -14.86 3.34 19.44
N GLY A 231 -16.13 3.04 19.74
CA GLY A 231 -16.59 2.68 21.08
C GLY A 231 -16.16 1.28 21.55
N GLU A 232 -15.83 0.39 20.62
CA GLU A 232 -15.53 -1.04 20.87
C GLU A 232 -14.03 -1.37 20.85
N VAL A 233 -13.18 -0.44 20.42
CA VAL A 233 -11.73 -0.67 20.22
C VAL A 233 -10.88 -0.18 21.39
N PRO A 234 -9.63 -0.66 21.50
CA PRO A 234 -8.63 -0.15 22.46
C PRO A 234 -8.47 1.38 22.43
N PRO A 235 -8.21 2.05 23.57
CA PRO A 235 -8.16 3.52 23.67
C PRO A 235 -7.17 4.21 22.73
N ASP A 236 -6.09 3.52 22.39
CA ASP A 236 -5.03 3.94 21.49
C ASP A 236 -5.42 3.95 20.00
N ALA A 237 -6.39 3.12 19.60
CA ALA A 237 -6.92 3.12 18.23
C ALA A 237 -8.00 4.20 18.00
N LYS A 238 -8.68 4.65 19.08
CA LYS A 238 -9.76 5.64 19.03
C LYS A 238 -9.41 6.93 18.26
N PRO A 239 -8.30 7.64 18.54
CA PRO A 239 -8.01 8.88 17.83
C PRO A 239 -7.79 8.68 16.33
N ILE A 240 -7.35 7.50 15.91
CA ILE A 240 -7.15 7.20 14.48
C ILE A 240 -8.50 6.97 13.79
N LEU A 241 -9.43 6.27 14.45
CA LEU A 241 -10.80 6.10 13.93
C LEU A 241 -11.59 7.42 13.96
N GLU A 242 -11.43 8.26 14.97
CA GLU A 242 -12.03 9.59 15.03
C GLU A 242 -11.62 10.46 13.83
N ARG A 243 -10.35 10.38 13.41
CA ARG A 243 -9.89 11.05 12.18
C ARG A 243 -10.66 10.57 10.94
N ILE A 244 -10.92 9.28 10.81
CA ILE A 244 -11.72 8.74 9.69
C ILE A 244 -13.16 9.27 9.75
N VAL A 245 -13.76 9.36 10.94
CA VAL A 245 -15.09 9.97 11.13
C VAL A 245 -15.09 11.42 10.66
N ASP A 246 -14.09 12.20 11.07
CA ASP A 246 -13.98 13.62 10.69
C ASP A 246 -13.82 13.80 9.18
N THR A 247 -12.91 13.04 8.55
CA THR A 247 -12.74 13.05 7.09
C THR A 247 -14.04 12.65 6.38
N ALA A 248 -14.74 11.62 6.84
CA ALA A 248 -15.99 11.17 6.25
C ALA A 248 -17.09 12.25 6.34
N ARG A 249 -17.21 12.91 7.51
CA ARG A 249 -18.16 14.03 7.71
C ARG A 249 -17.79 15.25 6.87
N PHE A 250 -16.50 15.56 6.74
CA PHE A 250 -16.00 16.60 5.85
C PHE A 250 -16.41 16.33 4.41
N GLY A 251 -16.13 15.11 3.90
CA GLY A 251 -16.49 14.71 2.55
C GLY A 251 -18.00 14.71 2.32
N GLN A 252 -18.78 14.19 3.27
CA GLN A 252 -20.26 14.24 3.24
C GLN A 252 -20.76 15.67 3.05
N LYS A 253 -20.32 16.60 3.91
CA LYS A 253 -20.76 17.99 3.88
C LYS A 253 -20.40 18.66 2.55
N LYS A 254 -19.15 18.48 2.09
CA LYS A 254 -18.69 19.04 0.81
C LYS A 254 -19.49 18.54 -0.39
N LEU A 255 -19.81 17.24 -0.43
CA LEU A 255 -20.62 16.65 -1.50
C LEU A 255 -22.07 17.13 -1.44
N GLN A 256 -22.65 17.35 -0.25
CA GLN A 256 -23.98 17.94 -0.08
C GLN A 256 -24.01 19.39 -0.58
N ASP A 257 -23.05 20.22 -0.17
CA ASP A 257 -22.96 21.62 -0.58
C ASP A 257 -22.85 21.74 -2.11
N MET A 258 -22.12 20.83 -2.77
CA MET A 258 -22.01 20.77 -4.23
C MET A 258 -23.26 20.23 -4.95
N ALA A 259 -24.11 19.48 -4.25
CA ALA A 259 -25.33 18.91 -4.81
C ALA A 259 -26.45 19.95 -4.97
N GLY A 260 -26.36 21.08 -4.23
CA GLY A 260 -27.35 22.16 -4.24
C GLY A 260 -28.62 21.78 -3.49
#